data_AF-A0A3B8VCJ0-F1
#
_entry.id   AF-A0A3B8VCJ0-F1
#
_cell.length_a   1.000
_cell.length_b   1.000
_cell.length_c   1.000
_cell.angle_alpha   90.00
_cell.angle_beta   90.00
_cell.angle_gamma   90.00
#
_symmetry.space_group_name_H-M   'P 1'
#
loop_
_entity.id
_entity.type
_entity.pdbx_description
1 polymer ?
#
loop_
_entity_poly.entity_id
_entity_poly.type
_entity_poly.pdbx_seq_one_letter_code
_entity_poly.pdbx_strand_id
1 'polypeptide(L)' 'MKPKLPLHVMFEDGDHWILYNDDEIASSLEWYDSNDEDDTTKVIDDLGRPVKLKIEALIIIYCELEK' A
#
# COMPACT_ATOMS: atom_id res chain seq x y z
N MET A 1 9.62 -14.32 -4.45
CA MET A 1 8.19 -14.70 -4.42
C MET A 1 7.36 -13.43 -4.27
N LYS A 2 6.16 -13.36 -4.84
CA LYS A 2 5.23 -12.25 -4.58
C LYS A 2 4.53 -12.42 -3.21
N PRO A 3 4.15 -11.32 -2.54
CA PRO A 3 3.29 -11.37 -1.36
C PRO A 3 1.95 -12.06 -1.64
N LYS A 4 1.35 -12.68 -0.63
CA LYS A 4 -0.02 -13.19 -0.70
C LYS A 4 -1.00 -12.12 -0.23
N LEU A 5 -1.94 -11.76 -1.08
CA LEU A 5 -3.03 -10.85 -0.72
C LEU A 5 -4.04 -11.55 0.22
N PRO A 6 -4.72 -10.78 1.09
CA PRO A 6 -4.59 -9.32 1.27
C PRO A 6 -3.28 -8.91 1.97
N LEU A 7 -2.91 -7.64 1.82
CA LEU A 7 -1.90 -7.03 2.66
C LEU A 7 -2.56 -6.41 3.90
N HIS A 8 -1.92 -6.59 5.04
CA HIS A 8 -2.28 -5.98 6.31
C HIS A 8 -1.28 -4.87 6.62
N VAL A 9 -1.79 -3.64 6.76
CA VAL A 9 -1.00 -2.44 7.02
C VAL A 9 -1.35 -1.92 8.40
N MET A 10 -0.37 -1.87 9.29
CA MET A 10 -0.54 -1.41 10.67
C MET A 10 0.23 -0.10 10.86
N PHE A 11 -0.47 0.97 11.21
CA PHE A 11 0.08 2.30 11.43
C PHE A 11 0.42 2.52 12.91
N GLU A 12 1.19 3.58 13.19
CA GLU A 12 1.65 3.90 14.55
C GLU A 12 0.51 4.31 15.50
N ASP A 13 -0.50 4.98 14.96
CA ASP A 13 -1.69 5.42 15.69
C ASP A 13 -2.66 4.27 16.03
N GLY A 14 -2.35 3.05 15.56
CA GLY A 14 -3.14 1.85 15.79
C GLY A 14 -4.17 1.56 14.70
N ASP A 15 -4.25 2.37 13.64
CA ASP A 15 -5.08 2.05 12.48
C ASP A 15 -4.55 0.81 11.77
N HIS A 16 -5.49 0.04 11.22
CA HIS A 16 -5.20 -1.20 10.51
C HIS A 16 -6.02 -1.28 9.24
N TRP A 17 -5.34 -1.30 8.09
CA TRP A 17 -5.97 -1.44 6.79
C TRP A 17 -5.71 -2.83 6.20
N ILE A 18 -6.70 -3.35 5.48
CA ILE A 18 -6.63 -4.65 4.78
C ILE A 18 -6.88 -4.38 3.29
N LEU A 19 -5.88 -4.62 2.45
CA LEU A 19 -5.86 -4.25 1.03
C LEU A 19 -5.83 -5.53 0.17
N TYR A 20 -6.85 -5.75 -0.64
CA TYR A 20 -7.12 -7.02 -1.31
C TYR A 20 -6.54 -7.15 -2.72
N ASN A 21 -6.08 -6.06 -3.31
CA ASN A 21 -5.58 -6.02 -4.69
C ASN A 21 -4.56 -4.89 -4.89
N ASP A 22 -3.87 -4.95 -6.02
CA ASP A 22 -2.80 -4.01 -6.37
C ASP A 22 -3.32 -2.55 -6.48
N ASP A 23 -4.57 -2.35 -6.92
CA ASP A 23 -5.17 -1.01 -7.05
C ASP A 23 -5.43 -0.37 -5.67
N GLU A 24 -5.96 -1.13 -4.71
CA GLU A 24 -6.15 -0.69 -3.32
C GLU A 24 -4.81 -0.36 -2.66
N ILE A 25 -3.78 -1.18 -2.91
CA ILE A 25 -2.43 -0.96 -2.39
C ILE A 25 -1.85 0.34 -2.96
N ALA A 26 -1.88 0.51 -4.27
CA ALA A 26 -1.30 1.68 -4.93
C ALA A 26 -2.01 2.99 -4.54
N SER A 27 -3.34 2.96 -4.41
CA SER A 27 -4.14 4.14 -4.07
C SER A 27 -4.11 4.49 -2.59
N SER A 28 -4.13 3.50 -1.70
CA SER A 28 -4.18 3.74 -0.25
C SER A 28 -2.80 4.07 0.32
N LEU A 29 -1.76 3.41 -0.18
CA LEU A 29 -0.37 3.60 0.27
C LEU A 29 0.39 4.52 -0.69
N GLU A 30 -0.29 5.54 -1.21
CA GLU A 30 0.32 6.52 -2.10
C GLU A 30 1.57 7.11 -1.43
N TRP A 31 2.72 7.00 -2.09
CA TRP A 31 4.04 7.44 -1.61
C TRP A 31 4.67 6.64 -0.46
N TYR A 32 4.09 5.52 -0.04
CA TYR A 32 4.70 4.67 0.97
C TYR A 32 6.02 4.05 0.47
N ASP A 33 7.08 4.18 1.28
CA ASP A 33 8.38 3.54 1.08
C ASP A 33 8.82 2.83 2.35
N SER A 34 8.90 1.50 2.33
CA SER A 34 9.38 0.70 3.46
C SER A 34 10.87 0.93 3.80
N ASN A 35 11.58 1.78 3.07
CA ASN A 35 12.96 2.19 3.40
C ASN A 35 13.04 3.59 4.01
N ASP A 36 11.92 4.30 4.19
CA ASP A 36 11.90 5.50 5.02
C ASP A 36 12.12 5.11 6.49
N GLU A 37 13.17 5.62 7.11
CA GLU A 37 13.54 5.29 8.50
C GLU A 37 12.62 5.98 9.53
N ASP A 38 11.93 7.05 9.13
CA ASP A 38 11.00 7.79 9.97
C ASP A 38 9.58 7.18 9.94
N ASP A 39 9.28 6.28 8.98
CA ASP A 39 7.99 5.60 8.88
C ASP A 39 7.99 4.27 9.65
N THR A 40 7.13 4.17 10.67
CA THR A 40 7.00 2.98 11.52
C THR A 40 5.93 2.00 11.04
N THR A 41 5.27 2.29 9.91
CA THR A 41 4.20 1.47 9.32
C THR A 41 4.70 0.06 8.98
N LYS A 42 3.95 -0.94 9.44
CA LYS A 42 4.27 -2.36 9.22
C LYS A 42 3.32 -2.96 8.19
N VAL A 43 3.90 -3.58 7.17
CA VAL A 43 3.14 -4.32 6.16
C VAL A 43 3.47 -5.80 6.22
N ILE A 44 2.44 -6.63 6.34
CA ILE A 44 2.55 -8.09 6.25
C ILE A 44 1.55 -8.62 5.22
N ASP A 45 1.84 -9.79 4.68
CA ASP A 45 0.95 -10.50 3.76
C ASP A 45 -0.01 -11.45 4.50
N ASP A 46 -0.94 -12.09 3.79
CA ASP A 46 -1.95 -13.01 4.35
C ASP A 46 -1.35 -14.22 5.10
N LEU A 47 -0.08 -14.53 4.87
CA LEU A 47 0.64 -15.59 5.58
C LEU A 47 1.46 -15.07 6.77
N GLY A 48 1.30 -13.79 7.12
CA GLY A 48 2.04 -13.12 8.20
C GLY A 48 3.49 -12.81 7.87
N ARG A 49 3.87 -12.80 6.58
CA ARG A 49 5.26 -12.53 6.16
C ARG A 49 5.46 -11.02 5.98
N PRO A 50 6.56 -10.43 6.49
CA PRO A 50 6.87 -9.03 6.24
C PRO A 50 6.99 -8.72 4.75
N VAL A 51 6.43 -7.59 4.33
CA VAL A 51 6.46 -7.12 2.94
C VAL A 51 7.20 -5.79 2.89
N LYS A 52 8.23 -5.71 2.04
CA LYS A 52 8.80 -4.43 1.62
C LYS A 52 8.03 -3.91 0.42
N LEU A 53 7.54 -2.69 0.51
CA LEU A 53 6.87 -1.99 -0.57
C LEU A 53 7.57 -0.67 -0.85
N LYS A 54 7.48 -0.24 -2.10
CA LYS A 54 7.75 1.13 -2.50
C LYS A 54 6.72 1.47 -3.56
N ILE A 55 5.85 2.43 -3.26
CA ILE A 55 4.76 2.84 -4.14
C ILE A 55 5.14 4.17 -4.78
N GLU A 56 5.44 4.12 -6.08
CA GLU A 56 5.71 5.30 -6.89
C GLU A 56 4.66 5.41 -8.01
N ALA A 57 4.01 6.57 -8.07
CA ALA A 57 3.02 7.03 -9.07
C ALA A 57 1.54 6.64 -8.87
N LEU A 58 0.67 7.67 -8.79
CA LEU A 58 -0.75 7.61 -9.17
C LEU A 58 -0.91 8.08 -10.61
N ILE A 59 -1.22 7.18 -11.54
CA ILE A 59 -1.43 7.60 -12.94
C ILE A 59 -2.91 7.61 -13.28
N ILE A 60 -3.44 8.82 -13.48
CA ILE A 60 -4.71 9.05 -14.17
C ILE A 60 -4.39 9.20 -15.66
N ILE A 61 -4.84 8.23 -16.45
CA ILE A 61 -4.52 8.13 -17.89
C ILE A 61 -5.37 9.10 -18.73
N TYR A 62 -6.55 9.49 -18.24
CA TYR A 62 -7.50 10.35 -18.96
C TYR A 62 -8.47 11.02 -17.96
N CYS A 63 -8.71 12.33 -18.09
CA CYS A 63 -9.64 13.08 -17.24
C CYS A 63 -10.19 14.30 -17.99
N GLU A 64 -11.48 14.28 -18.35
CA GLU A 64 -12.15 15.36 -19.10
C GLU A 64 -13.55 15.63 -18.53
N LEU A 65 -14.03 16.88 -18.65
CA LEU A 65 -15.42 17.25 -18.38
C LEU A 65 -16.30 16.90 -19.59
N GLU A 66 -17.45 16.29 -19.33
CA GLU A 66 -18.45 16.09 -20.39
C GLU A 66 -19.14 17.41 -20.76
N LYS A 67 -19.44 17.58 -22.05
CA LYS A 67 -20.24 18.70 -22.58
C LYS A 67 -21.71 18.34 -22.66
#